data_AF-A0A6P0YRI3-F1
#
_entry.id   AF-A0A6P0YRI3-F1
#
_cell.length_a   1.000
_cell.length_b   1.000
_cell.length_c   1.000
_cell.angle_alpha   90.00
_cell.angle_beta   90.00
_cell.angle_gamma   90.00
#
_symmetry.space_group_name_H-M   'P 1'
#
loop_
_entity.id
_entity.type
_entity.pdbx_description
1 polymer ?
#
loop_
_entity_poly.entity_id
_entity_poly.type
_entity_poly.pdbx_seq_one_letter_code
_entity_poly.pdbx_strand_id
1 'polypeptide(L)'
;MGACAPAHYFGRKFSNLITLCKTCHEEIHHNHLEAEFAKSYQPIVKPQDWAPKPKPKGRKLKAHPVKVVRVEYLGLQETYDLAVEGPWHNFVANGLVVHNSFRYTGQRIVDVAKGDRTVEDVFYLRPEGKYDNRQGKKYEYTAEQRQADVQWCLDACQRYHQRINEGLAEEHARGLIPFDARQHFVLSCNTRSLMHLLDLRWKRDAQLEAQKFCELLFGHFETWSPAIAHWYQENRAKKARLSP
;
A
#
# COMPACT_ATOMS: atom_id res chain seq x y z
N MET A 1 -20.84 -40.09 -30.97
CA MET A 1 -19.55 -39.37 -30.97
C MET A 1 -19.85 -37.88 -30.99
N GLY A 2 -19.87 -37.23 -29.82
CA GLY A 2 -20.00 -35.78 -29.70
C GLY A 2 -18.73 -35.24 -29.09
N ALA A 3 -17.91 -34.55 -29.87
CA ALA A 3 -16.67 -33.95 -29.40
C ALA A 3 -17.00 -32.89 -28.35
N CYS A 4 -16.55 -33.10 -27.11
CA CYS A 4 -16.57 -32.07 -26.09
C CYS A 4 -15.53 -31.02 -26.51
N ALA A 5 -15.98 -29.79 -26.79
CA ALA A 5 -15.09 -28.69 -27.15
C ALA A 5 -14.06 -28.47 -26.04
N PRO A 6 -12.79 -28.18 -26.37
CA PRO A 6 -11.76 -27.95 -25.36
C PRO A 6 -12.14 -26.73 -24.53
N ALA A 7 -12.15 -26.88 -23.20
CA ALA A 7 -12.30 -25.77 -22.28
C ALA A 7 -11.14 -24.79 -22.51
N HIS A 8 -11.41 -23.73 -23.29
CA HIS A 8 -10.43 -22.70 -23.54
C HIS A 8 -10.02 -22.07 -22.21
N TYR A 9 -8.76 -22.25 -21.82
CA TYR A 9 -8.15 -21.60 -20.67
C TYR A 9 -8.09 -20.08 -20.93
N PHE A 10 -9.13 -19.37 -20.50
CA PHE A 10 -9.25 -17.94 -20.75
C PHE A 10 -8.25 -17.12 -19.92
N GLY A 11 -7.75 -17.61 -18.78
CA GLY A 11 -6.89 -16.84 -17.87
C GLY A 11 -5.42 -16.63 -18.29
N ARG A 12 -4.94 -17.26 -19.37
CA ARG A 12 -3.51 -17.20 -19.78
C ARG A 12 -3.24 -16.50 -21.12
N LYS A 13 -4.24 -15.88 -21.74
CA LYS A 13 -4.06 -15.19 -23.03
C LYS A 13 -3.75 -13.72 -22.80
N PHE A 14 -2.48 -13.28 -22.82
CA PHE A 14 -2.10 -11.87 -22.64
C PHE A 14 -2.91 -10.86 -23.48
N SER A 15 -3.45 -11.27 -24.62
CA SER A 15 -4.39 -10.50 -25.46
C SER A 15 -5.74 -10.15 -24.80
N ASN A 16 -6.04 -10.69 -23.61
CA ASN A 16 -7.29 -10.47 -22.87
C ASN A 16 -7.15 -9.48 -21.71
N LEU A 17 -5.96 -8.91 -21.52
CA LEU A 17 -5.68 -7.94 -20.48
C LEU A 17 -5.93 -6.55 -21.04
N ILE A 18 -6.89 -5.82 -20.46
CA ILE A 18 -7.28 -4.49 -20.90
C ILE A 18 -7.27 -3.56 -19.69
N THR A 19 -6.67 -2.39 -19.85
CA THR A 19 -6.72 -1.33 -18.86
C THR A 19 -8.00 -0.51 -19.05
N LEU A 20 -8.76 -0.32 -17.98
CA LEU A 20 -9.95 0.54 -17.99
C LEU A 20 -9.66 1.82 -17.22
N CYS A 21 -10.14 2.95 -17.75
CA CYS A 21 -10.20 4.16 -16.96
C CYS A 21 -11.31 4.04 -15.91
N LYS A 22 -11.20 4.82 -14.84
CA LYS A 22 -12.11 4.76 -13.69
C LYS A 22 -13.58 4.96 -14.09
N THR A 23 -13.88 5.80 -15.08
CA THR A 23 -15.25 6.20 -15.44
C THR A 23 -15.96 5.12 -16.26
N CYS A 24 -15.27 4.52 -17.23
CA CYS A 24 -15.78 3.36 -17.96
C CYS A 24 -16.03 2.20 -16.99
N HIS A 25 -15.10 1.97 -16.06
CA HIS A 25 -15.26 0.96 -15.01
C HIS A 25 -16.50 1.24 -14.14
N GLU A 26 -16.73 2.49 -13.72
CA GLU A 26 -17.90 2.87 -12.90
C GLU A 26 -19.23 2.74 -13.66
N GLU A 27 -19.29 3.10 -14.95
CA GLU A 27 -20.50 3.00 -15.77
C GLU A 27 -20.90 1.55 -16.05
N ILE A 28 -19.93 0.72 -16.43
CA ILE A 28 -20.13 -0.71 -16.68
C ILE A 28 -20.70 -1.36 -15.41
N HIS A 29 -20.13 -1.04 -14.25
CA HIS A 29 -20.59 -1.60 -12.97
C HIS A 29 -21.93 -1.04 -12.50
N HIS A 30 -22.22 0.25 -12.67
CA HIS A 30 -23.49 0.84 -12.25
C HIS A 30 -24.68 0.32 -13.06
N ASN A 31 -24.45 -0.04 -14.32
CA ASN A 31 -25.50 -0.48 -15.22
C ASN A 31 -25.51 -2.01 -15.44
N HIS A 32 -24.67 -2.76 -14.71
CA HIS A 32 -24.53 -4.22 -14.85
C HIS A 32 -24.21 -4.68 -16.29
N LEU A 33 -23.39 -3.92 -17.00
CA LEU A 33 -23.06 -4.12 -18.42
C LEU A 33 -21.78 -4.95 -18.62
N GLU A 34 -21.25 -5.61 -17.59
CA GLU A 34 -19.97 -6.32 -17.65
C GLU A 34 -19.97 -7.40 -18.75
N ALA A 35 -21.08 -8.13 -18.86
CA ALA A 35 -21.23 -9.21 -19.84
C ALA A 35 -21.40 -8.67 -21.28
N GLU A 36 -21.99 -7.48 -21.44
CA GLU A 36 -22.16 -6.83 -22.74
C GLU A 36 -20.83 -6.21 -23.20
N PHE A 37 -20.16 -5.48 -22.32
CA PHE A 37 -18.84 -4.91 -22.56
C PHE A 37 -17.82 -5.98 -22.95
N ALA A 38 -17.78 -7.10 -22.23
CA ALA A 38 -16.87 -8.20 -22.54
C ALA A 38 -17.12 -8.83 -23.93
N LYS A 39 -18.36 -8.77 -24.44
CA LYS A 39 -18.73 -9.29 -25.76
C LYS A 39 -18.46 -8.31 -26.90
N SER A 40 -18.56 -7.01 -26.64
CA SER A 40 -18.49 -5.96 -27.67
C SER A 40 -17.15 -5.22 -27.70
N TYR A 41 -16.26 -5.47 -26.74
CA TYR A 41 -15.00 -4.75 -26.63
C TYR A 41 -14.10 -4.90 -27.88
N GLN A 42 -13.73 -3.76 -28.46
CA GLN A 42 -12.65 -3.65 -29.43
C GLN A 42 -11.60 -2.65 -28.91
N PRO A 43 -10.30 -3.00 -28.91
CA PRO A 43 -9.27 -2.13 -28.34
C PRO A 43 -9.05 -0.86 -29.16
N ILE A 44 -9.08 0.30 -28.50
CA ILE A 44 -8.72 1.59 -29.10
C ILE A 44 -7.20 1.75 -29.05
N VAL A 45 -6.53 1.32 -30.12
CA VAL A 45 -5.06 1.24 -30.20
C VAL A 45 -4.37 2.53 -30.66
N LYS A 46 -5.12 3.51 -31.19
CA LYS A 46 -4.55 4.76 -31.74
C LYS A 46 -4.69 5.90 -30.73
N PRO A 47 -3.59 6.58 -30.34
CA PRO A 47 -3.60 7.64 -29.31
C PRO A 47 -4.51 8.84 -29.61
N GLN A 48 -4.73 9.14 -30.89
CA GLN A 48 -5.62 10.21 -31.35
C GLN A 48 -7.10 9.99 -30.94
N ASP A 49 -7.46 8.75 -30.60
CA ASP A 49 -8.84 8.35 -30.28
C ASP A 49 -9.08 8.21 -28.76
N TRP A 50 -8.17 8.69 -27.91
CA TRP A 50 -8.28 8.61 -26.44
C TRP A 50 -9.08 9.77 -25.85
N ALA A 51 -10.03 9.46 -24.97
CA ALA A 51 -10.82 10.48 -24.26
C ALA A 51 -10.01 11.19 -23.15
N PRO A 52 -10.20 12.50 -22.94
CA PRO A 52 -9.53 13.24 -21.89
C PRO A 52 -9.98 12.81 -20.48
N LYS A 53 -9.04 12.82 -19.52
CA LYS A 53 -9.24 12.28 -18.16
C LYS A 53 -10.26 13.09 -17.33
N PRO A 54 -11.34 12.48 -16.82
CA PRO A 54 -12.34 13.20 -16.03
C PRO A 54 -11.98 13.32 -14.53
N LYS A 55 -12.51 14.36 -13.87
CA LYS A 55 -12.30 14.67 -12.43
C LYS A 55 -13.35 13.97 -11.54
N PRO A 56 -12.97 13.39 -10.37
CA PRO A 56 -13.80 12.40 -9.68
C PRO A 56 -14.90 13.00 -8.77
N LYS A 57 -16.13 12.46 -8.85
CA LYS A 57 -17.18 12.55 -7.80
C LYS A 57 -17.09 11.31 -6.89
N GLY A 58 -17.38 11.48 -5.59
CA GLY A 58 -17.02 10.55 -4.49
C GLY A 58 -17.43 9.06 -4.61
N ARG A 59 -16.73 8.20 -3.85
CA ARG A 59 -16.81 6.72 -3.88
C ARG A 59 -18.15 6.17 -3.38
N LYS A 60 -18.89 5.41 -4.21
CA LYS A 60 -20.20 4.80 -3.90
C LYS A 60 -20.26 3.25 -3.94
N LEU A 61 -19.16 2.56 -4.27
CA LEU A 61 -19.19 1.10 -4.42
C LEU A 61 -19.32 0.37 -3.08
N LYS A 62 -20.25 -0.60 -2.99
CA LYS A 62 -20.48 -1.46 -1.83
C LYS A 62 -20.52 -2.92 -2.28
N ALA A 63 -19.70 -3.78 -1.68
CA ALA A 63 -19.66 -5.21 -2.00
C ALA A 63 -20.93 -5.92 -1.49
N HIS A 64 -21.42 -6.92 -2.24
CA HIS A 64 -22.49 -7.82 -1.80
C HIS A 64 -22.13 -9.26 -2.16
N PRO A 65 -22.52 -10.25 -1.33
CA PRO A 65 -22.19 -11.65 -1.57
C PRO A 65 -22.99 -12.21 -2.74
N VAL A 66 -22.35 -13.05 -3.55
CA VAL A 66 -22.97 -13.82 -4.63
C VAL A 66 -22.84 -15.32 -4.35
N LYS A 67 -23.86 -16.10 -4.71
CA LYS A 67 -23.89 -17.55 -4.44
C LYS A 67 -22.94 -18.28 -5.39
N VAL A 68 -22.07 -19.13 -4.84
CA VAL A 68 -21.20 -20.00 -5.64
C VAL A 68 -22.06 -21.00 -6.41
N VAL A 69 -21.96 -21.00 -7.74
CA VAL A 69 -22.75 -21.88 -8.62
C VAL A 69 -22.22 -23.30 -8.61
N ARG A 70 -20.89 -23.47 -8.64
CA ARG A 70 -20.20 -24.76 -8.62
C ARG A 70 -18.74 -24.61 -8.23
N VAL A 71 -18.15 -25.68 -7.70
CA VAL A 71 -16.71 -25.81 -7.47
C VAL A 71 -16.27 -27.11 -8.11
N GLU A 72 -15.30 -27.05 -9.02
CA GLU A 72 -14.80 -28.21 -9.78
C GLU A 72 -13.29 -28.32 -9.58
N TYR A 73 -12.81 -29.54 -9.33
CA TYR A 73 -11.37 -29.82 -9.20
C TYR A 73 -10.72 -29.93 -10.58
N LEU A 74 -9.75 -29.07 -10.88
CA LEU A 74 -9.08 -28.98 -12.20
C LEU A 74 -7.78 -29.79 -12.29
N GLY A 75 -7.48 -30.65 -11.31
CA GLY A 75 -6.21 -31.38 -11.24
C GLY A 75 -5.04 -30.54 -10.74
N LEU A 76 -3.84 -31.11 -10.79
CA LEU A 76 -2.59 -30.39 -10.53
C LEU A 76 -2.29 -29.47 -11.70
N GLN A 77 -2.21 -28.17 -11.43
CA GLN A 77 -1.96 -27.13 -12.42
C GLN A 77 -0.69 -26.38 -12.05
N GLU A 78 0.17 -26.13 -13.03
CA GLU A 78 1.29 -25.21 -12.83
C GLU A 78 0.74 -23.81 -12.52
N THR A 79 1.22 -23.23 -11.43
CA THR A 79 0.85 -21.88 -10.98
C THR A 79 2.08 -20.99 -11.16
N TYR A 80 1.88 -19.79 -11.70
CA TYR A 80 2.96 -18.83 -11.93
C TYR A 80 2.62 -17.52 -11.23
N ASP A 81 3.64 -16.90 -10.66
CA ASP A 81 3.55 -15.52 -10.20
C ASP A 81 3.66 -14.57 -11.41
N LEU A 82 2.76 -13.59 -11.47
CA LEU A 82 2.76 -12.57 -12.49
C LEU A 82 3.44 -11.30 -11.95
N ALA A 83 4.44 -10.80 -12.68
CA ALA A 83 5.03 -9.47 -12.45
C ALA A 83 4.70 -8.56 -13.63
N VAL A 84 4.39 -7.29 -13.34
CA VAL A 84 4.12 -6.27 -14.37
C VAL A 84 5.33 -5.34 -14.46
N GLU A 85 5.84 -5.14 -15.67
CA GLU A 85 6.93 -4.21 -15.95
C GLU A 85 6.44 -2.76 -15.87
N GLY A 86 7.20 -1.89 -15.20
CA GLY A 86 6.88 -0.47 -15.00
C GLY A 86 6.56 -0.09 -13.55
N PRO A 87 6.25 1.19 -13.28
CA PRO A 87 6.07 1.72 -11.92
C PRO A 87 4.73 1.35 -11.25
N TRP A 88 3.83 0.67 -11.97
CA TRP A 88 2.50 0.29 -11.49
C TRP A 88 2.34 -1.22 -11.54
N HIS A 89 1.97 -1.83 -10.41
CA HIS A 89 2.02 -3.28 -10.25
C HIS A 89 0.64 -3.96 -10.24
N ASN A 90 -0.45 -3.20 -10.31
CA ASN A 90 -1.81 -3.75 -10.34
C ASN A 90 -2.22 -4.13 -11.77
N PHE A 91 -3.01 -5.20 -11.94
CA PHE A 91 -3.51 -5.63 -13.25
C PHE A 91 -4.95 -6.16 -13.16
N VAL A 92 -5.66 -6.24 -14.30
CA VAL A 92 -7.01 -6.80 -14.40
C VAL A 92 -6.94 -8.18 -15.02
N ALA A 93 -7.37 -9.21 -14.30
CA ALA A 93 -7.41 -10.59 -14.80
C ALA A 93 -8.86 -11.08 -14.85
N ASN A 94 -9.39 -11.35 -16.04
CA ASN A 94 -10.78 -11.78 -16.26
C ASN A 94 -11.82 -10.87 -15.56
N GLY A 95 -11.62 -9.55 -15.64
CA GLY A 95 -12.52 -8.57 -15.02
C GLY A 95 -12.31 -8.35 -13.52
N LEU A 96 -11.33 -9.01 -12.89
CA LEU A 96 -10.97 -8.79 -11.49
C LEU A 96 -9.75 -7.88 -11.38
N VAL A 97 -9.86 -6.81 -10.59
CA VAL A 97 -8.71 -5.95 -10.26
C VAL A 97 -7.85 -6.67 -9.21
N VAL A 98 -6.63 -7.01 -9.59
CA VAL A 98 -5.66 -7.69 -8.73
C VAL A 98 -4.64 -6.68 -8.23
N HIS A 99 -4.59 -6.53 -6.91
CA HIS A 99 -3.50 -5.83 -6.25
C HIS A 99 -2.30 -6.75 -6.15
N ASN A 100 -1.26 -6.49 -6.94
CA ASN A 100 0.03 -7.13 -6.73
C ASN A 100 0.71 -6.38 -5.58
N SER A 101 0.44 -6.81 -4.36
CA SER A 101 1.18 -6.30 -3.21
C SER A 101 2.66 -6.62 -3.43
N PHE A 102 3.53 -5.61 -3.33
CA PHE A 102 4.98 -5.78 -3.18
C PHE A 102 5.26 -6.55 -1.89
N ARG A 103 4.97 -7.85 -1.91
CA ARG A 103 5.05 -8.73 -0.76
C ARG A 103 6.52 -9.01 -0.41
N TYR A 104 7.41 -8.86 -1.38
CA TYR A 104 8.84 -9.12 -1.25
C TYR A 104 9.61 -7.81 -1.10
N THR A 105 9.45 -7.16 0.06
CA THR A 105 10.31 -6.05 0.49
C THR A 105 11.71 -6.52 0.88
N GLY A 106 11.97 -7.83 0.87
CA GLY A 106 13.25 -8.46 1.16
C GLY A 106 14.41 -7.92 0.33
N GLN A 107 14.17 -7.61 -0.94
CA GLN A 107 15.22 -7.11 -1.84
C GLN A 107 15.86 -5.82 -1.33
N ARG A 108 15.08 -4.89 -0.77
CA ARG A 108 15.61 -3.63 -0.21
C ARG A 108 16.59 -3.88 0.94
N ILE A 109 16.37 -4.94 1.71
CA ILE A 109 17.25 -5.35 2.82
C ILE A 109 18.54 -5.97 2.27
N VAL A 110 18.43 -6.78 1.21
CA VAL A 110 19.58 -7.34 0.50
C VAL A 110 20.42 -6.24 -0.16
N ASP A 111 19.79 -5.23 -0.75
CA ASP A 111 20.47 -4.07 -1.35
C ASP A 111 21.34 -3.33 -0.31
N VAL A 112 20.83 -3.17 0.92
CA VAL A 112 21.61 -2.57 2.03
C VAL A 112 22.82 -3.44 2.38
N ALA A 113 22.65 -4.77 2.45
CA ALA A 113 23.75 -5.69 2.72
C ALA A 113 24.82 -5.68 1.62
N LYS A 114 24.45 -5.37 0.37
CA LYS A 114 25.36 -5.24 -0.78
C LYS A 114 26.00 -3.86 -0.92
N GLY A 115 25.47 -2.85 -0.22
CA GLY A 115 25.91 -1.46 -0.33
C GLY A 115 25.23 -0.67 -1.47
N ASP A 116 24.21 -1.24 -2.12
CA ASP A 116 23.46 -0.59 -3.20
C ASP A 116 22.42 0.42 -2.68
N ARG A 117 22.15 0.40 -1.36
CA ARG A 117 21.16 1.24 -0.68
C ARG A 117 21.61 1.57 0.73
N THR A 118 21.20 2.73 1.26
CA THR A 118 21.53 3.09 2.64
C THR A 118 20.59 2.41 3.65
N VAL A 119 21.07 2.20 4.88
CA VAL A 119 20.25 1.68 5.98
C VAL A 119 19.00 2.53 6.20
N GLU A 120 19.12 3.85 6.13
CA GLU A 120 18.03 4.78 6.43
C GLU A 120 16.94 4.84 5.36
N ASP A 121 17.22 4.38 4.14
CA ASP A 121 16.21 4.18 3.10
C ASP A 121 15.27 3.02 3.44
N VAL A 122 15.70 2.09 4.30
CA VAL A 122 14.96 0.88 4.65
C VAL A 122 14.44 0.93 6.07
N PHE A 123 15.19 1.49 7.01
CA PHE A 123 14.83 1.58 8.42
C PHE A 123 14.71 3.04 8.87
N TYR A 124 13.76 3.30 9.74
CA TYR A 124 13.67 4.58 10.44
C TYR A 124 14.53 4.51 11.70
N LEU A 125 15.50 5.42 11.80
CA LEU A 125 16.20 5.72 13.03
C LEU A 125 15.86 7.15 13.42
N ARG A 126 15.59 7.36 14.70
CA ARG A 126 15.33 8.70 15.22
C ARG A 126 16.59 9.57 15.03
N PRO A 127 16.47 10.87 14.72
CA PRO A 127 17.64 11.76 14.69
C PRO A 127 18.25 11.93 16.09
N GLU A 128 19.51 12.35 16.15
CA GLU A 128 20.17 12.74 17.40
C GLU A 128 19.39 13.87 18.09
N GLY A 129 19.36 13.84 19.43
CA GLY A 129 18.68 14.90 20.17
C GLY A 129 18.23 14.50 21.57
N LYS A 130 17.51 15.43 22.20
CA LYS A 130 16.97 15.28 23.55
C LYS A 130 15.49 14.93 23.48
N TYR A 131 15.10 13.92 24.24
CA TYR A 131 13.79 13.31 24.22
C TYR A 131 13.27 13.08 25.62
N ASP A 132 11.95 12.93 25.74
CA ASP A 132 11.28 12.58 26.99
C ASP A 132 10.60 11.22 26.81
N ASN A 133 10.69 10.35 27.83
CA ASN A 133 9.96 9.08 27.83
C ASN A 133 8.55 9.25 28.45
N ARG A 134 7.71 8.22 28.36
CA ARG A 134 6.34 8.26 28.92
C ARG A 134 6.27 8.42 30.44
N GLN A 135 7.38 8.20 31.14
CA GLN A 135 7.52 8.36 32.59
C GLN A 135 8.07 9.74 32.97
N GLY A 136 8.27 10.64 32.01
CA GLY A 136 8.81 11.99 32.22
C GLY A 136 10.32 12.06 32.39
N LYS A 137 11.04 10.95 32.21
CA LYS A 137 12.51 10.94 32.21
C LYS A 137 13.03 11.50 30.88
N LYS A 138 13.86 12.53 30.99
CA LYS A 138 14.60 13.09 29.85
C LYS A 138 15.81 12.22 29.55
N TYR A 139 16.08 12.00 28.27
CA TYR A 139 17.27 11.30 27.79
C TYR A 139 17.80 11.98 26.54
N GLU A 140 19.08 11.74 26.28
CA GLU A 140 19.75 12.19 25.07
C GLU A 140 20.09 10.97 24.24
N TYR A 141 19.81 11.05 22.95
CA TYR A 141 20.23 10.07 21.96
C TYR A 141 21.44 10.63 21.24
N THR A 142 22.62 10.10 21.58
CA THR A 142 23.91 10.65 21.14
C THR A 142 24.30 10.15 19.77
N ALA A 143 25.27 10.82 19.14
CA ALA A 143 25.83 10.40 17.86
C ALA A 143 26.44 8.98 17.92
N GLU A 144 27.10 8.63 19.03
CA GLU A 144 27.71 7.32 19.23
C GLU A 144 26.66 6.21 19.32
N GLN A 145 25.58 6.46 20.07
CA GLN A 145 24.45 5.52 20.16
C GLN A 145 23.79 5.34 18.79
N ARG A 146 23.58 6.45 18.07
CA ARG A 146 23.02 6.40 16.74
C ARG A 146 23.90 5.62 15.76
N GLN A 147 25.20 5.82 15.80
CA GLN A 147 26.13 5.09 14.95
C GLN A 147 26.12 3.58 15.27
N ALA A 148 26.03 3.21 16.55
CA ALA A 148 25.89 1.82 16.96
C ALA A 148 24.57 1.19 16.45
N ASP A 149 23.47 1.92 16.51
CA ASP A 149 22.16 1.45 16.02
C ASP A 149 22.11 1.34 14.49
N VAL A 150 22.78 2.26 13.76
CA VAL A 150 22.99 2.13 12.31
C VAL A 150 23.78 0.87 11.99
N GLN A 151 24.88 0.61 12.71
CA GLN A 151 25.69 -0.58 12.50
C GLN A 151 24.90 -1.85 12.80
N TRP A 152 24.10 -1.87 13.87
CA TRP A 152 23.22 -2.99 14.18
C TRP A 152 22.23 -3.29 13.06
N CYS A 153 21.63 -2.26 12.45
CA CYS A 153 20.75 -2.44 11.30
C CYS A 153 21.49 -3.05 10.10
N LEU A 154 22.73 -2.61 9.84
CA LEU A 154 23.56 -3.17 8.77
C LEU A 154 23.89 -4.64 9.01
N ASP A 155 24.31 -5.00 10.23
CA ASP A 155 24.62 -6.38 10.61
C ASP A 155 23.38 -7.28 10.48
N ALA A 156 22.21 -6.76 10.86
CA ALA A 156 20.94 -7.46 10.68
C ALA A 156 20.58 -7.67 9.20
N CYS A 157 20.87 -6.70 8.32
CA CYS A 157 20.70 -6.86 6.87
C CYS A 157 21.64 -7.91 6.29
N GLN A 158 22.91 -7.92 6.72
CA GLN A 158 23.88 -8.93 6.30
C GLN A 158 23.43 -10.33 6.74
N ARG A 159 22.97 -10.47 7.98
CA ARG A 159 22.41 -11.72 8.49
C ARG A 159 21.16 -12.14 7.73
N TYR A 160 20.25 -11.21 7.42
CA TYR A 160 19.09 -11.49 6.59
C TYR A 160 19.50 -12.04 5.23
N HIS A 161 20.42 -11.35 4.54
CA HIS A 161 20.92 -11.77 3.22
C HIS A 161 21.57 -13.16 3.26
N GLN A 162 22.39 -13.44 4.28
CA GLN A 162 22.94 -14.78 4.50
C GLN A 162 21.85 -15.84 4.60
N ARG A 163 20.82 -15.61 5.43
CA ARG A 163 19.74 -16.58 5.63
C ARG A 163 18.88 -16.81 4.38
N ILE A 164 18.67 -15.77 3.58
CA ILE A 164 18.02 -15.92 2.27
C ILE A 164 18.86 -16.84 1.37
N ASN A 165 20.19 -16.67 1.33
CA ASN A 165 21.08 -17.52 0.55
C ASN A 165 21.14 -18.98 1.06
N GLU A 166 20.89 -19.19 2.36
CA GLU A 166 20.72 -20.53 2.96
C GLU A 166 19.35 -21.18 2.66
N GLY A 167 18.44 -20.45 2.01
CA GLY A 167 17.12 -20.95 1.59
C GLY A 167 15.98 -20.67 2.57
N LEU A 168 16.15 -19.78 3.56
CA LEU A 168 15.03 -19.37 4.41
C LEU A 168 14.00 -18.57 3.60
N ALA A 169 12.73 -18.84 3.87
CA ALA A 169 11.63 -18.04 3.33
C ALA A 169 11.65 -16.61 3.93
N GLU A 170 11.28 -15.61 3.14
CA GLU A 170 11.30 -14.19 3.56
C GLU A 170 10.44 -13.94 4.80
N GLU A 171 9.30 -14.61 4.94
CA GLU A 171 8.40 -14.47 6.10
C GLU A 171 9.01 -14.98 7.41
N HIS A 172 9.98 -15.88 7.33
CA HIS A 172 10.78 -16.33 8.48
C HIS A 172 11.97 -15.39 8.66
N ALA A 173 12.72 -15.09 7.59
CA ALA A 173 13.90 -14.24 7.65
C ALA A 173 13.60 -12.81 8.13
N ARG A 174 12.41 -12.26 7.87
CA ARG A 174 11.98 -10.95 8.37
C ARG A 174 11.91 -10.86 9.90
N GLY A 175 11.92 -11.98 10.63
CA GLY A 175 12.03 -11.96 12.09
C GLY A 175 13.41 -11.53 12.58
N LEU A 176 14.41 -11.47 11.69
CA LEU A 176 15.80 -11.16 12.01
C LEU A 176 16.14 -9.67 11.90
N ILE A 177 15.29 -8.87 11.25
CA ILE A 177 15.55 -7.45 11.00
C ILE A 177 14.95 -6.56 12.10
N PRO A 178 15.46 -5.33 12.29
CA PRO A 178 14.88 -4.36 13.21
C PRO A 178 13.42 -4.03 12.88
N PHE A 179 12.65 -3.66 13.91
CA PHE A 179 11.21 -3.41 13.80
C PHE A 179 10.85 -2.19 12.95
N ASP A 180 11.68 -1.15 12.97
CA ASP A 180 11.37 0.16 12.36
C ASP A 180 11.58 0.20 10.83
N ALA A 181 11.19 -0.87 10.12
CA ALA A 181 11.24 -0.92 8.67
C ALA A 181 10.25 0.08 8.03
N ARG A 182 10.75 0.90 7.11
CA ARG A 182 9.98 1.91 6.37
C ARG A 182 9.10 1.25 5.32
N GLN A 183 7.81 1.54 5.41
CA GLN A 183 6.81 1.05 4.47
C GLN A 183 6.02 2.18 3.82
N HIS A 184 5.72 2.00 2.53
CA HIS A 184 4.78 2.84 1.82
C HIS A 184 3.36 2.28 2.00
N PHE A 185 2.40 3.16 2.28
CA PHE A 185 1.00 2.80 2.39
C PHE A 185 0.11 3.89 1.79
N VAL A 186 -1.10 3.50 1.40
CA VAL A 186 -2.13 4.43 0.95
C VAL A 186 -3.15 4.60 2.06
N LEU A 187 -3.31 5.84 2.55
CA LEU A 187 -4.37 6.20 3.49
C LEU A 187 -5.58 6.74 2.74
N SER A 188 -6.78 6.28 3.11
CA SER A 188 -8.05 6.84 2.63
C SER A 188 -8.99 7.02 3.82
N CYS A 189 -9.49 8.23 4.02
CA CYS A 189 -10.48 8.53 5.05
C CYS A 189 -11.35 9.72 4.64
N ASN A 190 -12.53 9.87 5.25
CA ASN A 190 -13.34 11.08 5.12
C ASN A 190 -12.85 12.17 6.11
N THR A 191 -13.28 13.41 5.93
CA THR A 191 -12.85 14.56 6.75
C THR A 191 -13.13 14.37 8.25
N ARG A 192 -14.24 13.71 8.63
CA ARG A 192 -14.54 13.43 10.05
C ARG A 192 -13.53 12.44 10.64
N SER A 193 -13.23 11.36 9.93
CA SER A 193 -12.23 10.37 10.33
C SER A 193 -10.82 10.96 10.37
N LEU A 194 -10.49 11.88 9.44
CA LEU A 194 -9.23 12.62 9.45
C LEU A 194 -9.08 13.46 10.71
N MET A 195 -10.08 14.28 11.05
CA MET A 195 -10.06 15.07 12.30
C MET A 195 -9.97 14.17 13.53
N HIS A 196 -10.63 13.00 13.53
CA HIS A 196 -10.52 12.05 14.63
C HIS A 196 -9.12 11.43 14.75
N LEU A 197 -8.45 11.11 13.64
CA LEU A 197 -7.07 10.65 13.63
C LEU A 197 -6.14 11.72 14.24
N LEU A 198 -6.28 12.97 13.81
CA LEU A 198 -5.52 14.11 14.33
C LEU A 198 -5.75 14.29 15.84
N ASP A 199 -7.00 14.16 16.30
CA ASP A 199 -7.33 14.25 17.72
C ASP A 199 -6.61 13.21 18.57
N LEU A 200 -6.41 12.00 18.06
CA LEU A 200 -5.77 10.90 18.79
C LEU A 200 -4.24 10.93 18.69
N ARG A 201 -3.70 11.31 17.53
CA ARG A 201 -2.28 11.11 17.19
C ARG A 201 -1.45 12.39 17.19
N TRP A 202 -2.08 13.57 17.21
CA TRP A 202 -1.38 14.86 17.22
C TRP A 202 -1.25 15.49 18.62
N LYS A 203 -1.68 14.79 19.67
CA LYS A 203 -1.51 15.25 21.05
C LYS A 203 -0.04 15.23 21.46
N ARG A 204 0.32 16.08 22.43
CA ARG A 204 1.71 16.20 22.92
C ARG A 204 2.23 14.92 23.59
N ASP A 205 1.35 14.13 24.19
CA ASP A 205 1.64 12.86 24.87
C ASP A 205 1.58 11.64 23.93
N ALA A 206 1.14 11.83 22.67
CA ALA A 206 1.23 10.79 21.65
C ALA A 206 2.70 10.54 21.27
N GLN A 207 2.97 9.41 20.63
CA GLN A 207 4.31 9.11 20.12
C GLN A 207 4.78 10.20 19.13
N LEU A 208 6.04 10.64 19.25
CA LEU A 208 6.60 11.72 18.47
C LEU A 208 6.45 11.51 16.96
N GLU A 209 6.73 10.30 16.47
CA GLU A 209 6.60 9.96 15.05
C GLU A 209 5.16 10.09 14.56
N ALA A 210 4.18 9.71 15.38
CA ALA A 210 2.76 9.88 15.07
C ALA A 210 2.36 11.37 15.05
N GLN A 211 2.92 12.18 15.95
CA GLN A 211 2.73 13.63 15.93
C GLN A 211 3.28 14.23 14.63
N LYS A 212 4.50 13.84 14.22
CA LYS A 212 5.11 14.30 12.96
C LYS A 212 4.31 13.88 11.74
N PHE A 213 3.80 12.66 11.72
CA PHE A 213 2.87 12.22 10.68
C PHE A 213 1.62 13.10 10.61
N CYS A 214 1.02 13.44 11.76
CA CYS A 214 -0.13 14.33 11.82
C CYS A 214 0.18 15.78 11.40
N GLU A 215 1.37 16.31 11.71
CA GLU A 215 1.81 17.64 11.25
C GLU A 215 1.83 17.71 9.72
N LEU A 216 2.44 16.71 9.07
CA LEU A 216 2.49 16.63 7.60
C LEU A 216 1.09 16.45 7.00
N LEU A 217 0.28 15.58 7.61
CA LEU A 217 -1.08 15.32 7.15
C LEU A 217 -1.99 16.56 7.30
N PHE A 218 -1.77 17.37 8.35
CA PHE A 218 -2.53 18.60 8.56
C PHE A 218 -2.26 19.65 7.47
N GLY A 219 -1.01 19.78 6.99
CA GLY A 219 -0.71 20.70 5.87
C GLY A 219 -1.52 20.36 4.61
N HIS A 220 -1.70 19.07 4.32
CA HIS A 220 -2.58 18.63 3.25
C HIS A 220 -4.07 18.89 3.56
N PHE A 221 -4.50 18.66 4.80
CA PHE A 221 -5.87 18.94 5.22
C PHE A 221 -6.23 20.42 5.03
N GLU A 222 -5.34 21.33 5.44
CA GLU A 222 -5.50 22.76 5.27
C GLU A 222 -5.61 23.16 3.80
N THR A 223 -4.77 22.57 2.94
CA THR A 223 -4.82 22.79 1.49
C THR A 223 -6.13 22.30 0.87
N TRP A 224 -6.64 21.13 1.29
CA TRP A 224 -7.82 20.52 0.69
C TRP A 224 -9.14 21.11 1.19
N SER A 225 -9.19 21.58 2.43
CA SER A 225 -10.43 22.03 3.08
C SER A 225 -10.14 23.13 4.13
N PRO A 226 -9.73 24.33 3.69
CA PRO A 226 -9.17 25.37 4.55
C PRO A 226 -10.12 25.84 5.65
N ALA A 227 -11.41 26.07 5.34
CA ALA A 227 -12.39 26.53 6.33
C ALA A 227 -12.57 25.53 7.48
N ILE A 228 -12.61 24.23 7.18
CA ILE A 228 -12.76 23.17 8.19
C ILE A 228 -11.44 22.98 8.96
N ALA A 229 -10.29 23.04 8.27
CA ALA A 229 -8.98 22.92 8.91
C ALA A 229 -8.74 24.07 9.91
N HIS A 230 -9.08 25.31 9.53
CA HIS A 230 -9.00 26.48 10.40
C HIS A 230 -9.90 26.32 11.63
N TRP A 231 -11.17 25.97 11.42
CA TRP A 231 -12.09 25.68 12.53
C TRP A 231 -11.55 24.55 13.44
N TYR A 232 -11.01 23.48 12.86
CA TYR A 232 -10.42 22.38 13.61
C TYR A 232 -9.23 22.84 14.46
N GLN A 233 -8.35 23.66 13.88
CA GLN A 233 -7.17 24.20 14.56
C GLN A 233 -7.55 25.08 15.76
N GLU A 234 -8.52 25.96 15.59
CA GLU A 234 -9.01 26.84 16.64
C GLU A 234 -9.73 26.06 17.76
N ASN A 235 -10.54 25.07 17.40
CA ASN A 235 -11.50 24.48 18.33
C ASN A 235 -11.08 23.12 18.91
N ARG A 236 -10.29 22.32 18.18
CA ARG A 236 -10.05 20.89 18.53
C ARG A 236 -8.59 20.46 18.55
N ALA A 237 -7.74 21.02 17.69
CA ALA A 237 -6.38 20.55 17.50
C ALA A 237 -5.62 20.46 18.83
N LYS A 238 -5.11 19.26 19.14
CA LYS A 238 -4.35 18.95 20.36
C LYS A 238 -5.14 19.14 21.68
N LYS A 239 -6.46 19.37 21.63
CA LYS A 239 -7.34 19.61 22.80
C LYS A 239 -8.20 18.40 23.17
N ALA A 240 -8.25 17.35 22.35
CA ALA A 240 -9.12 16.20 22.59
C ALA A 240 -8.77 15.51 23.92
N ARG A 241 -9.77 15.32 24.79
CA ARG A 241 -9.66 14.46 25.97
C ARG A 241 -9.56 12.99 25.53
N LEU A 242 -8.83 12.16 26.28
CA LEU A 242 -8.78 10.72 25.99
C LEU A 242 -10.21 10.17 25.99
N SER A 243 -10.54 9.36 24.99
CA SER A 243 -11.54 8.32 25.23
C SER A 243 -10.88 7.36 26.22
N PRO A 244 -11.55 6.99 27.33
CA PRO A 244 -10.99 6.07 28.31
C PRO A 244 -10.49 4.76 27.68
#